data_AF-A0A7J2J474-F1
#
_entry.id   AF-A0A7J2J474-F1
#
_cell.length_a   1.000
_cell.length_b   1.000
_cell.length_c   1.000
_cell.angle_alpha   90.00
_cell.angle_beta   90.00
_cell.angle_gamma   90.00
#
_symmetry.space_group_name_H-M   'P 1'
#
loop_
_entity.id
_entity.type
_entity.pdbx_description
1 polymer ?
#
loop_
_entity_poly.entity_id
_entity_poly.type
_entity_poly.pdbx_seq_one_letter_code
_entity_poly.pdbx_strand_id
1 'polypeptide(L)'
;MILKLAEAILREYPLCDSCLGRQFGNLLTGLSNSERGHAIKLSLAMEAHSRMDEDPEEAIEILSFLAYNGAHIPAVESLQKMGIEVRPFEKCFLCNNFLSRTREIAKKCLNRVKDYEFHTFLVGAKVTEEVLNKEEELSRKFSLKFSESIKSEISREIGKEIERISGKGIDRENPDIVFIVGLSDIEVQINP
;
A
#
# COMPACT_ATOMS: atom_id res chain seq x y z
N MET A 1 19.12 9.30 3.09
CA MET A 1 18.41 9.74 1.86
C MET A 1 17.01 9.13 1.78
N ILE A 2 16.86 7.80 1.85
CA ILE A 2 15.53 7.15 1.79
C ILE A 2 14.60 7.55 2.94
N LEU A 3 15.06 7.43 4.19
CA LEU A 3 14.23 7.77 5.36
C LEU A 3 13.80 9.25 5.35
N LYS A 4 14.74 10.17 5.10
CA LYS A 4 14.43 11.61 4.94
C LYS A 4 13.39 11.88 3.85
N LEU A 5 13.46 11.17 2.73
CA LEU A 5 12.49 11.32 1.64
C LEU A 5 11.12 10.75 2.02
N ALA A 6 11.08 9.59 2.67
CA ALA A 6 9.85 8.99 3.16
C ALA A 6 9.17 9.86 4.22
N GLU A 7 9.95 10.43 5.14
CA GLU A 7 9.49 11.42 6.10
C GLU A 7 8.88 12.64 5.39
N ALA A 8 9.59 13.25 4.43
CA ALA A 8 9.07 14.39 3.69
C ALA A 8 7.72 14.09 2.99
N ILE A 9 7.58 12.88 2.43
CA ILE A 9 6.31 12.43 1.84
C ILE A 9 5.21 12.34 2.92
N LEU A 10 5.49 11.70 4.06
CA LEU A 10 4.50 11.47 5.11
C LEU A 10 4.11 12.73 5.89
N ARG A 11 4.97 13.75 5.92
CA ARG A 11 4.60 15.08 6.45
C ARG A 11 3.46 15.71 5.65
N GLU A 12 3.39 15.43 4.35
CA GLU A 12 2.44 16.09 3.45
C GLU A 12 1.26 15.20 3.02
N TYR A 13 1.46 13.90 2.89
CA TYR A 13 0.47 12.99 2.30
C TYR A 13 0.20 11.77 3.19
N PRO A 14 -1.07 11.44 3.49
CA PRO A 14 -1.42 10.23 4.19
C PRO A 14 -1.23 9.00 3.29
N LEU A 15 -0.33 8.07 3.67
CA LEU A 15 -0.03 6.88 2.89
C LEU A 15 -0.02 5.61 3.75
N CYS A 16 -0.76 4.59 3.33
CA CYS A 16 -0.65 3.25 3.90
C CYS A 16 0.71 2.61 3.59
N ASP A 17 1.01 1.49 4.24
CA ASP A 17 2.29 0.77 4.11
C ASP A 17 2.61 0.41 2.66
N SER A 18 1.71 -0.27 1.94
CA SER A 18 1.92 -0.60 0.52
C SER A 18 2.17 0.63 -0.34
N CYS A 19 1.44 1.72 -0.09
CA CYS A 19 1.57 2.91 -0.91
C CYS A 19 2.88 3.66 -0.66
N LEU A 20 3.33 3.76 0.58
CA LEU A 20 4.66 4.31 0.86
C LEU A 20 5.76 3.37 0.33
N GLY A 21 5.66 2.08 0.64
CA GLY A 21 6.68 1.10 0.25
C GLY A 21 6.89 1.02 -1.24
N ARG A 22 5.82 1.06 -2.06
CA ARG A 22 5.97 1.01 -3.51
C ARG A 22 6.73 2.22 -4.09
N GLN A 23 6.82 3.35 -3.38
CA GLN A 23 7.68 4.47 -3.82
C GLN A 23 9.17 4.10 -3.85
N PHE A 24 9.51 3.02 -3.15
CA PHE A 24 10.84 2.42 -3.05
C PHE A 24 10.84 0.97 -3.54
N GLY A 25 9.80 0.56 -4.29
CA GLY A 25 9.54 -0.83 -4.67
C GLY A 25 10.64 -1.45 -5.54
N ASN A 26 11.33 -0.61 -6.33
CA ASN A 26 12.43 -1.05 -7.20
C ASN A 26 13.80 -1.13 -6.48
N LEU A 27 13.84 -0.96 -5.15
CA LEU A 27 15.05 -1.15 -4.34
C LEU A 27 14.96 -2.49 -3.59
N LEU A 28 15.89 -3.42 -3.82
CA LEU A 28 15.88 -4.77 -3.20
C LEU A 28 14.64 -5.61 -3.56
N THR A 29 14.78 -6.93 -3.54
CA THR A 29 13.71 -7.89 -3.82
C THR A 29 13.41 -8.76 -2.60
N GLY A 30 12.33 -9.55 -2.64
CA GLY A 30 11.99 -10.53 -1.60
C GLY A 30 11.06 -10.02 -0.49
N LEU A 31 10.68 -8.74 -0.51
CA LEU A 31 9.70 -8.15 0.40
C LEU A 31 8.50 -7.60 -0.39
N SER A 32 7.31 -7.68 0.20
CA SER A 32 6.16 -6.92 -0.28
C SER A 32 6.36 -5.42 -0.02
N ASN A 33 5.65 -4.59 -0.78
CA ASN A 33 5.67 -3.15 -0.53
C ASN A 33 5.00 -2.79 0.80
N SER A 34 4.06 -3.60 1.30
CA SER A 34 3.52 -3.43 2.64
C SER A 34 4.61 -3.58 3.71
N GLU A 35 5.37 -4.69 3.68
CA GLU A 35 6.48 -4.92 4.62
C GLU A 35 7.53 -3.81 4.53
N ARG A 36 7.87 -3.39 3.30
CA ARG A 36 8.83 -2.31 3.06
C ARG A 36 8.36 -0.98 3.65
N GLY A 37 7.11 -0.60 3.38
CA GLY A 37 6.55 0.64 3.91
C GLY A 37 6.47 0.63 5.44
N HIS A 38 6.08 -0.51 6.01
CA HIS A 38 6.09 -0.72 7.46
C HIS A 38 7.50 -0.56 8.04
N ALA A 39 8.51 -1.20 7.46
CA ALA A 39 9.89 -1.12 7.92
C ALA A 39 10.44 0.31 7.88
N ILE A 40 10.11 1.08 6.84
CA ILE A 40 10.48 2.50 6.73
C ILE A 40 9.86 3.31 7.87
N LYS A 41 8.55 3.13 8.11
CA LYS A 41 7.83 3.86 9.18
C LYS A 41 8.32 3.47 10.57
N LEU A 42 8.59 2.18 10.79
CA LEU A 42 9.15 1.69 12.04
C LEU A 42 10.54 2.30 12.29
N SER A 43 11.39 2.35 11.26
CA SER A 43 12.71 2.98 11.36
C SER A 43 12.61 4.47 11.71
N LEU A 44 11.69 5.21 11.06
CA LEU A 44 11.43 6.62 11.39
C LEU A 44 10.90 6.78 12.81
N ALA A 45 9.97 5.93 13.25
CA ALA A 45 9.40 5.99 14.59
C ALA A 45 10.48 5.74 15.67
N MET A 46 11.33 4.74 15.46
CA MET A 46 12.43 4.43 16.38
C MET A 46 13.46 5.56 16.46
N GLU A 47 13.84 6.14 15.32
CA GLU A 47 14.76 7.29 15.26
C GLU A 47 14.18 8.55 15.93
N ALA A 48 12.88 8.80 15.76
CA ALA A 48 12.22 9.90 16.46
C ALA A 48 12.17 9.65 17.97
N HIS A 49 11.77 8.44 18.37
CA HIS A 49 11.65 8.10 19.78
C HIS A 49 13.00 8.09 20.51
N SER A 50 14.11 7.71 19.85
CA SER A 50 15.44 7.74 20.46
C SER A 50 15.92 9.15 20.81
N ARG A 51 15.38 10.17 20.13
CA ARG A 51 15.72 11.58 20.34
C ARG A 51 14.75 12.31 21.28
N MET A 52 13.84 11.58 21.93
CA MET A 52 12.79 12.16 22.77
C MET A 52 13.35 13.04 23.90
N ASP A 53 14.48 12.67 24.51
CA ASP A 53 15.10 13.45 25.59
C ASP A 53 15.89 14.67 25.09
N GLU A 54 16.35 14.64 23.84
CA GLU A 54 17.18 15.70 23.23
C GLU A 54 16.32 16.78 22.57
N ASP A 55 15.29 16.35 21.83
CA ASP A 55 14.44 17.20 21.01
C ASP A 55 13.00 16.65 20.99
N PRO A 56 12.26 16.80 22.11
CA PRO A 56 10.94 16.23 22.27
C PRO A 56 9.92 16.80 21.29
N GLU A 57 10.04 18.07 20.91
CA GLU A 57 9.11 18.72 19.98
C GLU A 57 9.19 18.06 18.59
N GLU A 58 10.40 17.93 18.04
CA GLU A 58 10.62 17.26 16.75
C GLU A 58 10.24 15.76 16.82
N ALA A 59 10.60 15.07 17.90
CA ALA A 59 10.27 13.66 18.08
C ALA A 59 8.75 13.42 18.10
N ILE A 60 8.00 14.25 18.83
CA ILE A 60 6.54 14.21 18.89
C ILE A 60 5.93 14.55 17.53
N GLU A 61 6.46 15.56 16.83
CA GLU A 61 6.00 15.91 15.49
C GLU A 61 6.15 14.72 14.53
N ILE A 62 7.30 14.04 14.57
CA ILE A 62 7.55 12.87 13.71
C ILE A 62 6.60 11.72 14.01
N LEU A 63 6.47 11.36 15.28
CA LEU A 63 5.51 10.33 15.69
C LEU A 63 4.09 10.71 15.30
N SER A 64 3.73 12.00 15.37
CA SER A 64 2.39 12.48 15.03
C SER A 64 2.06 12.22 13.57
N PHE A 65 2.89 12.66 12.61
CA PHE A 65 2.58 12.37 11.20
C PHE A 65 2.67 10.88 10.87
N LEU A 66 3.55 10.11 11.53
CA LEU A 66 3.57 8.64 11.37
C LEU A 66 2.24 8.03 11.80
N ALA A 67 1.61 8.59 12.82
CA ALA A 67 0.32 8.13 13.31
C ALA A 67 -0.84 8.53 12.38
N TYR A 68 -1.05 9.82 12.10
CA TYR A 68 -2.22 10.28 11.34
C TYR A 68 -2.07 10.23 9.82
N ASN A 69 -0.84 10.33 9.28
CA ASN A 69 -0.55 10.19 7.84
C ASN A 69 0.08 8.82 7.52
N GLY A 70 0.81 8.21 8.44
CA GLY A 70 1.48 6.93 8.20
C GLY A 70 0.64 5.70 8.54
N ALA A 71 -0.54 5.82 9.15
CA ALA A 71 -1.30 4.66 9.66
C ALA A 71 -0.44 3.76 10.59
N HIS A 72 0.56 4.31 11.26
CA HIS A 72 1.54 3.54 12.02
C HIS A 72 1.07 3.34 13.46
N ILE A 73 0.50 2.17 13.75
CA ILE A 73 -0.06 1.82 15.07
C ILE A 73 0.95 2.02 16.22
N PRO A 74 2.22 1.60 16.12
CA PRO A 74 3.18 1.83 17.21
C PRO A 74 3.41 3.31 17.55
N ALA A 75 3.34 4.22 16.56
CA ALA A 75 3.43 5.66 16.83
C ALA A 75 2.17 6.17 17.55
N VAL A 76 0.98 5.72 17.14
CA VAL A 76 -0.29 6.02 17.85
C VAL A 76 -0.19 5.62 19.32
N GLU A 77 0.21 4.36 19.59
CA GLU A 77 0.31 3.83 20.95
C GLU A 77 1.36 4.58 21.78
N SER A 78 2.48 4.96 21.17
CA SER A 78 3.54 5.71 21.85
C SER A 78 3.07 7.10 22.26
N LEU A 79 2.39 7.83 21.38
CA LEU A 79 1.83 9.15 21.66
C LEU A 79 0.71 9.08 22.71
N GLN A 80 -0.17 8.08 22.63
CA GLN A 80 -1.24 7.89 23.62
C GLN A 80 -0.69 7.65 25.02
N LYS A 81 0.40 6.88 25.16
CA LYS A 81 1.10 6.68 26.44
C LYS A 81 1.68 7.97 27.02
N MET A 82 1.99 8.94 26.16
CA MET A 82 2.44 10.28 26.55
C MET A 82 1.27 11.23 26.85
N GLY A 83 0.02 10.75 26.79
CA GLY A 83 -1.17 11.57 27.01
C GLY A 83 -1.55 12.44 25.82
N ILE A 84 -0.97 12.19 24.64
CA ILE A 84 -1.23 12.95 23.42
C ILE A 84 -2.38 12.29 22.66
N GLU A 85 -3.45 13.04 22.41
CA GLU A 85 -4.55 12.58 21.57
C GLU A 85 -4.13 12.58 20.10
N VAL A 86 -4.42 11.47 19.43
CA VAL A 86 -4.00 11.25 18.04
C VAL A 86 -5.22 11.08 17.17
N ARG A 87 -5.32 11.89 16.12
CA ARG A 87 -6.35 11.72 15.09
C ARG A 87 -6.13 10.39 14.36
N PRO A 88 -7.19 9.60 14.10
CA PRO A 88 -7.06 8.37 13.35
C PRO A 88 -6.63 8.64 11.90
N PHE A 89 -5.82 7.73 11.35
CA PHE A 89 -5.60 7.65 9.92
C PHE A 89 -6.93 7.30 9.23
N GLU A 90 -7.43 8.21 8.40
CA GLU A 90 -8.72 8.00 7.72
C GLU A 90 -8.56 7.26 6.40
N LYS A 91 -7.81 7.85 5.46
CA LYS A 91 -7.73 7.37 4.07
C LYS A 91 -6.35 7.61 3.47
N CYS A 92 -5.82 6.57 2.84
CA CYS A 92 -4.63 6.68 1.99
C CYS A 92 -4.93 7.59 0.79
N PHE A 93 -4.08 8.58 0.57
CA PHE A 93 -4.14 9.53 -0.54
C PHE A 93 -4.20 8.84 -1.91
N LEU A 94 -3.48 7.74 -2.08
CA LEU A 94 -3.32 7.05 -3.37
C LEU A 94 -4.34 5.93 -3.58
N CYS A 95 -4.48 5.03 -2.61
CA CYS A 95 -5.33 3.84 -2.78
C CYS A 95 -6.65 3.88 -2.02
N ASN A 96 -6.93 4.93 -1.23
CA ASN A 96 -8.15 5.03 -0.42
C ASN A 96 -8.42 3.77 0.44
N ASN A 97 -7.35 3.22 1.04
CA ASN A 97 -7.33 1.99 1.84
C ASN A 97 -7.71 0.71 1.09
N PHE A 98 -7.64 0.71 -0.24
CA PHE A 98 -7.89 -0.47 -1.04
C PHE A 98 -6.88 -1.59 -0.77
N LEU A 99 -5.59 -1.25 -0.70
CA LEU A 99 -4.50 -2.22 -0.54
C LEU A 99 -4.46 -2.90 0.84
N SER A 100 -5.17 -2.38 1.85
CA SER A 100 -5.32 -3.09 3.14
C SER A 100 -6.40 -4.18 3.12
N ARG A 101 -7.15 -4.29 2.01
CA ARG A 101 -8.30 -5.20 1.87
C ARG A 101 -8.11 -6.25 0.79
N THR A 102 -6.88 -6.49 0.34
CA THR A 102 -6.55 -7.38 -0.79
C THR A 102 -7.17 -8.76 -0.65
N ARG A 103 -7.11 -9.36 0.54
CA ARG A 103 -7.72 -10.67 0.82
C ARG A 103 -9.24 -10.68 0.69
N GLU A 104 -9.92 -9.61 1.13
CA GLU A 104 -11.37 -9.45 0.98
C GLU A 104 -11.75 -9.34 -0.51
N ILE A 105 -10.99 -8.55 -1.25
CA ILE A 105 -11.18 -8.32 -2.69
C ILE A 105 -10.94 -9.61 -3.47
N ALA A 106 -9.89 -10.37 -3.15
CA ALA A 106 -9.61 -11.67 -3.76
C ALA A 106 -10.78 -12.67 -3.57
N LYS A 107 -11.36 -12.74 -2.37
CA LYS A 107 -12.57 -13.54 -2.11
C LYS A 107 -13.76 -13.08 -2.97
N LYS A 108 -13.94 -11.77 -3.14
CA LYS A 108 -14.99 -11.20 -4.02
C LYS A 108 -14.76 -11.53 -5.49
N CYS A 109 -13.51 -11.63 -5.93
CA CYS A 109 -13.15 -12.07 -7.28
C CYS A 109 -13.54 -13.54 -7.47
N LEU A 110 -13.08 -14.43 -6.59
CA LEU A 110 -13.38 -15.86 -6.64
C LEU A 110 -14.88 -16.16 -6.58
N ASN A 111 -15.64 -15.42 -5.77
CA ASN A 111 -17.09 -15.61 -5.69
C ASN A 111 -17.83 -15.29 -7.00
N ARG A 112 -17.28 -14.42 -7.87
CA ARG A 112 -17.88 -14.11 -9.18
C ARG A 112 -17.69 -15.24 -10.19
N VAL A 113 -16.72 -16.13 -9.97
CA VAL A 113 -16.39 -17.23 -10.88
C VAL A 113 -16.64 -18.59 -10.24
N LYS A 114 -17.42 -18.64 -9.16
CA LYS A 114 -17.70 -19.87 -8.39
C LYS A 114 -18.35 -20.99 -9.24
N ASP A 115 -19.04 -20.60 -10.31
CA ASP A 115 -19.78 -21.51 -11.20
C ASP A 115 -18.94 -21.93 -12.43
N TYR A 116 -17.67 -21.51 -12.50
CA TYR A 116 -16.75 -21.80 -13.60
C TYR A 116 -15.61 -22.70 -13.12
N GLU A 117 -15.28 -23.70 -13.93
CA GLU A 117 -14.07 -24.49 -13.77
C GLU A 117 -12.93 -23.83 -14.56
N PHE A 118 -11.82 -23.55 -13.88
CA PHE A 118 -10.63 -22.96 -14.47
C PHE A 118 -9.38 -23.43 -13.73
N HIS A 119 -8.22 -23.38 -14.37
CA HIS A 119 -6.93 -23.75 -13.81
C HIS A 119 -5.99 -22.56 -13.68
N THR A 120 -6.05 -21.62 -14.62
CA THR A 120 -5.18 -20.45 -14.69
C THR A 120 -5.97 -19.15 -14.64
N PHE A 121 -5.34 -18.08 -14.16
CA PHE A 121 -5.95 -16.76 -14.17
C PHE A 121 -4.91 -15.64 -14.33
N LEU A 122 -5.42 -14.45 -14.62
CA LEU A 122 -4.66 -13.20 -14.61
C LEU A 122 -5.43 -12.14 -13.83
N VAL A 123 -4.71 -11.20 -13.21
CA VAL A 123 -5.30 -10.02 -12.57
C VAL A 123 -4.81 -8.75 -13.26
N GLY A 124 -5.72 -8.06 -13.94
CA GLY A 124 -5.52 -6.69 -14.41
C GLY A 124 -6.01 -5.67 -13.38
N ALA A 125 -5.37 -4.52 -13.33
CA ALA A 125 -5.77 -3.41 -12.47
C ALA A 125 -6.23 -2.20 -13.30
N LYS A 126 -7.37 -1.64 -12.94
CA LYS A 126 -7.94 -0.41 -13.53
C LYS A 126 -8.01 0.66 -12.45
N VAL A 127 -7.30 1.76 -12.65
CA VAL A 127 -7.34 2.92 -11.72
C VAL A 127 -7.81 4.15 -12.45
N THR A 128 -8.43 5.08 -11.71
CA THR A 128 -8.96 6.32 -12.26
C THR A 128 -7.82 7.28 -12.63
N GLU A 129 -8.09 8.22 -13.55
CA GLU A 129 -7.17 9.31 -13.88
C GLU A 129 -6.79 10.14 -12.65
N GLU A 130 -7.72 10.33 -11.71
CA GLU A 130 -7.44 11.00 -10.44
C GLU A 130 -6.27 10.32 -9.69
N VAL A 131 -6.27 9.00 -9.60
CA VAL A 131 -5.23 8.25 -8.89
C VAL A 131 -3.91 8.27 -9.64
N LEU A 132 -3.94 8.22 -10.97
CA LEU A 132 -2.75 8.37 -11.80
C LEU A 132 -2.13 9.75 -11.64
N ASN A 133 -2.95 10.81 -11.64
CA ASN A 133 -2.50 12.18 -11.42
C ASN A 133 -1.90 12.37 -10.03
N LYS A 134 -2.49 11.78 -8.98
CA LYS A 134 -1.93 11.81 -7.62
C LYS A 134 -0.58 11.08 -7.53
N GLU A 135 -0.43 9.94 -8.22
CA GLU A 135 0.83 9.20 -8.29
C GLU A 135 1.90 10.02 -9.04
N GLU A 136 1.54 10.69 -10.13
CA GLU A 136 2.44 11.55 -10.88
C GLU A 136 2.83 12.82 -10.10
N GLU A 137 1.88 13.47 -9.41
CA GLU A 137 2.13 14.60 -8.52
C GLU A 137 3.20 14.25 -7.49
N LEU A 138 2.99 13.14 -6.78
CA LEU A 138 3.91 12.64 -5.76
C LEU A 138 5.29 12.32 -6.36
N SER A 139 5.32 11.67 -7.52
CA SER A 139 6.55 11.34 -8.24
C SER A 139 7.35 12.60 -8.62
N ARG A 140 6.70 13.59 -9.23
CA ARG A 140 7.34 14.85 -9.65
C ARG A 140 7.84 15.66 -8.45
N LYS A 141 6.98 15.85 -7.44
CA LYS A 141 7.28 16.68 -6.26
C LYS A 141 8.49 16.16 -5.49
N PHE A 142 8.57 14.84 -5.28
CA PHE A 142 9.63 14.21 -4.49
C PHE A 142 10.74 13.58 -5.36
N SER A 143 10.70 13.78 -6.68
CA SER A 143 11.66 13.23 -7.64
C SER A 143 11.89 11.73 -7.46
N LEU A 144 10.80 10.96 -7.40
CA LEU A 144 10.83 9.54 -7.07
C LEU A 144 11.37 8.71 -8.23
N LYS A 145 12.48 8.00 -7.98
CA LYS A 145 13.19 7.21 -9.01
C LYS A 145 12.93 5.72 -8.94
N PHE A 146 12.43 5.25 -7.80
CA PHE A 146 12.32 3.81 -7.50
C PHE A 146 10.86 3.38 -7.33
N SER A 147 9.93 4.24 -7.74
CA SER A 147 8.51 3.99 -7.59
C SER A 147 8.05 2.87 -8.52
N GLU A 148 7.19 2.03 -7.97
CA GLU A 148 6.38 1.08 -8.72
C GLU A 148 4.96 1.62 -8.87
N SER A 149 4.36 1.41 -10.05
CA SER A 149 2.99 1.83 -10.31
C SER A 149 1.99 1.14 -9.40
N ILE A 150 0.98 1.89 -8.95
CA ILE A 150 -0.15 1.35 -8.19
C ILE A 150 -0.89 0.21 -8.93
N LYS A 151 -0.92 0.21 -10.27
CA LYS A 151 -1.54 -0.88 -11.05
C LYS A 151 -0.80 -2.20 -10.83
N SER A 152 0.52 -2.18 -10.93
CA SER A 152 1.38 -3.36 -10.71
C SER A 152 1.23 -3.90 -9.29
N GLU A 153 1.19 -3.01 -8.30
CA GLU A 153 0.97 -3.37 -6.90
C GLU A 153 -0.39 -4.05 -6.69
N ILE A 154 -1.49 -3.47 -7.21
CA ILE A 154 -2.83 -4.06 -7.11
C ILE A 154 -2.87 -5.44 -7.77
N SER A 155 -2.42 -5.54 -9.03
CA SER A 155 -2.43 -6.80 -9.77
C SER A 155 -1.65 -7.89 -9.04
N ARG A 156 -0.45 -7.57 -8.52
CA ARG A 156 0.40 -8.53 -7.83
C ARG A 156 -0.21 -8.96 -6.50
N GLU A 157 -0.63 -8.03 -5.66
CA GLU A 157 -1.09 -8.37 -4.30
C GLU A 157 -2.44 -9.09 -4.33
N ILE A 158 -3.36 -8.69 -5.22
CA ILE A 158 -4.61 -9.45 -5.43
C ILE A 158 -4.30 -10.82 -6.04
N GLY A 159 -3.39 -10.91 -7.01
CA GLY A 159 -2.99 -12.18 -7.63
C GLY A 159 -2.46 -13.18 -6.61
N LYS A 160 -1.55 -12.75 -5.72
CA LYS A 160 -1.03 -13.57 -4.62
C LYS A 160 -2.13 -14.08 -3.68
N GLU A 161 -3.11 -13.23 -3.34
CA GLU A 161 -4.23 -13.65 -2.49
C GLU A 161 -5.15 -14.64 -3.19
N ILE A 162 -5.46 -14.45 -4.48
CA ILE A 162 -6.27 -15.39 -5.26
C ILE A 162 -5.56 -16.74 -5.37
N GLU A 163 -4.27 -16.76 -5.73
CA GLU A 163 -3.45 -17.97 -5.81
C GLU A 163 -3.44 -18.70 -4.46
N ARG A 164 -3.19 -17.98 -3.36
CA ARG A 164 -3.18 -18.56 -2.01
C ARG A 164 -4.52 -19.18 -1.62
N ILE A 165 -5.65 -18.53 -1.96
CA ILE A 165 -6.98 -18.99 -1.56
C ILE A 165 -7.46 -20.14 -2.43
N SER A 166 -7.20 -20.09 -3.74
CA SER A 166 -7.79 -21.00 -4.73
C SER A 166 -6.88 -22.14 -5.17
N GLY A 167 -5.57 -22.00 -4.98
CA GLY A 167 -4.56 -22.93 -5.51
C GLY A 167 -4.42 -22.91 -7.03
N LYS A 168 -5.06 -21.96 -7.72
CA LYS A 168 -5.00 -21.79 -9.18
C LYS A 168 -3.71 -21.07 -9.59
N GLY A 169 -3.20 -21.35 -10.78
CA GLY A 169 -1.96 -20.76 -11.27
C GLY A 169 -2.16 -19.41 -11.95
N ILE A 170 -1.13 -18.56 -11.96
CA ILE A 170 -1.14 -17.32 -12.75
C ILE A 170 -0.58 -17.62 -14.15
N ASP A 171 -1.35 -17.30 -15.20
CA ASP A 171 -0.91 -17.33 -16.60
C ASP A 171 -1.08 -15.95 -17.24
N ARG A 172 -0.02 -15.43 -17.85
CA ARG A 172 -0.03 -14.11 -18.50
C ARG A 172 -0.29 -14.16 -19.99
N GLU A 173 -0.06 -15.32 -20.61
CA GLU A 173 -0.18 -15.49 -22.05
C GLU A 173 -1.57 -16.01 -22.40
N ASN A 174 -2.02 -17.06 -21.70
CA ASN A 174 -3.29 -17.73 -21.98
C ASN A 174 -4.08 -18.05 -20.68
N PRO A 175 -4.55 -17.03 -19.94
CA PRO A 175 -5.37 -17.24 -18.77
C PRO A 175 -6.79 -17.68 -19.13
N ASP A 176 -7.33 -18.68 -18.42
CA ASP A 176 -8.74 -19.07 -18.50
C ASP A 176 -9.66 -17.92 -18.02
N ILE A 177 -9.24 -17.23 -16.96
CA ILE A 177 -10.00 -16.12 -16.36
C ILE A 177 -9.12 -14.88 -16.19
N VAL A 178 -9.64 -13.72 -16.57
CA VAL A 178 -9.03 -12.42 -16.31
C VAL A 178 -9.90 -11.62 -15.34
N PHE A 179 -9.39 -11.41 -14.12
CA PHE A 179 -10.00 -10.50 -13.16
C PHE A 179 -9.54 -9.06 -13.44
N ILE A 180 -10.47 -8.14 -13.71
CA ILE A 180 -10.17 -6.71 -13.87
C ILE A 180 -10.63 -5.99 -12.61
N VAL A 181 -9.66 -5.57 -11.79
CA VAL A 181 -9.92 -5.04 -10.46
C VAL A 181 -9.69 -3.54 -10.44
N GLY A 182 -10.72 -2.79 -10.07
CA GLY A 182 -10.66 -1.37 -9.79
C GLY A 182 -10.68 -1.03 -8.31
N LEU A 183 -10.36 0.22 -7.97
CA LEU A 183 -10.34 0.70 -6.58
C LEU A 183 -11.76 0.76 -5.97
N SER A 184 -12.79 0.86 -6.81
CA SER A 184 -14.20 0.95 -6.39
C SER A 184 -15.09 -0.16 -6.96
N ASP A 185 -14.63 -0.84 -8.01
CA ASP A 185 -15.37 -1.77 -8.86
C ASP A 185 -14.54 -3.03 -9.15
N ILE A 186 -15.22 -4.15 -9.41
CA ILE A 186 -14.58 -5.42 -9.80
C ILE A 186 -15.34 -5.97 -11.00
N GLU A 187 -14.65 -6.04 -12.13
CA GLU A 187 -15.10 -6.61 -13.39
C GLU A 187 -14.40 -7.97 -13.61
N VAL A 188 -15.06 -8.91 -14.27
CA VAL A 188 -14.49 -10.24 -14.58
C VAL A 188 -14.70 -10.54 -16.04
N GLN A 189 -13.63 -10.93 -16.71
CA GLN A 189 -13.62 -11.39 -18.09
C GLN A 189 -13.24 -12.87 -18.11
N ILE A 190 -13.99 -13.67 -18.85
CA ILE A 190 -13.81 -15.11 -18.96
C ILE A 190 -13.36 -15.37 -20.39
N ASN A 191 -12.20 -15.98 -20.55
CA ASN A 191 -11.70 -16.39 -21.85
C ASN A 191 -12.14 -17.84 -22.08
N PRO A 192 -13.01 -18.11 -23.07
CA PRO A 192 -13.43 -19.46 -23.42
C PRO A 192 -12.31 -20.29 -24.04
#